data_AF-A0A3N4LJ78-F1
#
_entry.id   AF-A0A3N4LJ78-F1
#
_cell.length_a   1.000
_cell.length_b   1.000
_cell.length_c   1.000
_cell.angle_alpha   90.00
_cell.angle_beta   90.00
_cell.angle_gamma   90.00
#
_symmetry.space_group_name_H-M   'P 1'
#
loop_
_entity.id
_entity.type
_entity.pdbx_description
1 polymer ?
#
loop_
_entity_poly.entity_id
_entity_poly.type
_entity_poly.pdbx_seq_one_letter_code
_entity_poly.pdbx_strand_id
1 'polypeptide(L)'
;METRLQADEEELERVRNDLKGKTQVFSDQITQKQKQLEPWNEKINQKQSTIAVTQSELDILHQKRNAAQKSMEEFQAKIELIRESRKAKELEHKECRAEKIRLEKEVQKTEAQLDKISQQEANLRNILSGARQKADEARASLVASQNQGNVLAGLMRLKESGRVDGFHSRLGNLGTIDAKYDVAISTACPALDNLVVESVEVGQQCIEYLRKNNLGRANFICLDRLQRRDMSPIQTPEDVPRLFDLIKPRDPKFAPAFYNNLYDTLVAKDLTQANRIAYGARRWRVVTLDGQLIDTSGTMSGGGTRVIRGKMSSKQVAETTREVVTKLEADRDAQEKNFQACLDEKRALQQKLKELKERIPELDVTMSKIELEVQSGEKQIADAEKRIQELRYVLFGNYHLP
;
A
#
# COMPACT_ATOMS: atom_id res chain seq x y z
N MET A 1 -135.95 73.25 -9.56
CA MET A 1 -134.50 72.96 -9.40
C MET A 1 -134.21 71.52 -9.79
N GLU A 2 -135.06 70.56 -9.42
CA GLU A 2 -134.98 69.15 -9.87
C GLU A 2 -135.08 68.95 -11.39
N THR A 3 -135.90 69.73 -12.10
CA THR A 3 -136.02 69.63 -13.57
C THR A 3 -134.80 70.13 -14.36
N ARG A 4 -133.95 70.95 -13.75
CA ARG A 4 -132.65 71.35 -14.36
C ARG A 4 -131.58 70.27 -14.14
N LEU A 5 -131.61 69.59 -13.00
CA LEU A 5 -130.65 68.52 -12.68
C LEU A 5 -130.81 67.30 -13.60
N GLN A 6 -132.05 66.92 -13.94
CA GLN A 6 -132.34 65.84 -14.88
C GLN A 6 -131.89 66.17 -16.32
N ALA A 7 -132.06 67.42 -16.75
CA ALA A 7 -131.59 67.86 -18.06
C ALA A 7 -130.06 67.89 -18.13
N ASP A 8 -129.40 68.34 -17.07
CA ASP A 8 -127.93 68.33 -16.96
C ASP A 8 -127.38 66.89 -16.88
N GLU A 9 -128.06 65.95 -16.21
CA GLU A 9 -127.69 64.52 -16.19
C GLU A 9 -127.83 63.84 -17.56
N GLU A 10 -128.91 64.12 -18.31
CA GLU A 10 -129.08 63.64 -19.69
C GLU A 10 -128.05 64.23 -20.64
N GLU A 11 -127.66 65.50 -20.45
CA GLU A 11 -126.60 66.15 -21.23
C GLU A 11 -125.23 65.56 -20.88
N LEU A 12 -124.96 65.24 -19.61
CA LEU A 12 -123.74 64.57 -19.16
C LEU A 12 -123.66 63.13 -19.66
N GLU A 13 -124.78 62.40 -19.74
CA GLU A 13 -124.87 61.07 -20.36
C GLU A 13 -124.65 61.11 -21.88
N ARG A 14 -125.21 62.11 -22.57
CA ARG A 14 -124.92 62.36 -23.99
C ARG A 14 -123.46 62.67 -24.23
N VAL A 15 -122.87 63.56 -23.44
CA VAL A 15 -121.45 63.91 -23.52
C VAL A 15 -120.58 62.69 -23.19
N ARG A 16 -120.95 61.85 -22.21
CA ARG A 16 -120.25 60.59 -21.90
C ARG A 16 -120.32 59.60 -23.04
N ASN A 17 -121.47 59.42 -23.68
CA ASN A 17 -121.65 58.50 -24.80
C ASN A 17 -120.96 59.01 -26.08
N ASP A 18 -120.96 60.31 -26.33
CA ASP A 18 -120.24 60.94 -27.44
C ASP A 18 -118.71 60.88 -27.24
N LEU A 19 -118.24 61.09 -26.00
CA LEU A 19 -116.84 60.82 -25.61
C LEU A 19 -116.50 59.34 -25.67
N LYS A 20 -117.42 58.43 -25.32
CA LYS A 20 -117.20 56.98 -25.42
C LYS A 20 -116.96 56.60 -26.87
N GLY A 21 -117.79 57.09 -27.80
CA GLY A 21 -117.62 56.90 -29.25
C GLY A 21 -116.31 57.48 -29.78
N LYS A 22 -115.96 58.72 -29.41
CA LYS A 22 -114.68 59.37 -29.80
C LYS A 22 -113.47 58.66 -29.20
N THR A 23 -113.56 58.19 -27.95
CA THR A 23 -112.48 57.48 -27.24
C THR A 23 -112.35 56.03 -27.72
N GLN A 24 -113.44 55.39 -28.19
CA GLN A 24 -113.41 54.06 -28.78
C GLN A 24 -112.60 54.04 -30.08
N VAL A 25 -112.75 55.06 -30.93
CA VAL A 25 -111.94 55.20 -32.15
C VAL A 25 -110.44 55.30 -31.83
N PHE A 26 -110.08 56.10 -30.81
CA PHE A 26 -108.68 56.18 -30.36
C PHE A 26 -108.20 54.88 -29.67
N SER A 27 -109.07 54.22 -28.89
CA SER A 27 -108.79 52.91 -28.28
C SER A 27 -108.55 51.83 -29.34
N ASP A 28 -109.37 51.78 -30.38
CA ASP A 28 -109.24 50.83 -31.49
C ASP A 28 -107.97 51.10 -32.31
N GLN A 29 -107.64 52.38 -32.55
CA GLN A 29 -106.36 52.76 -33.17
C GLN A 29 -105.15 52.39 -32.30
N ILE A 30 -105.23 52.56 -30.97
CA ILE A 30 -104.19 52.14 -30.03
C ILE A 30 -104.05 50.61 -30.06
N THR A 31 -105.16 49.87 -30.05
CA THR A 31 -105.19 48.40 -30.09
C THR A 31 -104.61 47.87 -31.41
N GLN A 32 -104.94 48.54 -32.53
CA GLN A 32 -104.42 48.19 -33.86
C GLN A 32 -102.93 48.50 -33.98
N LYS A 33 -102.46 49.64 -33.45
CA LYS A 33 -101.02 49.95 -33.37
C LYS A 33 -100.28 49.03 -32.40
N GLN A 34 -100.89 48.63 -31.28
CA GLN A 34 -100.33 47.63 -30.36
C GLN A 34 -100.16 46.27 -31.04
N LYS A 35 -101.18 45.79 -31.78
CA LYS A 35 -101.10 44.58 -32.61
C LYS A 35 -100.01 44.66 -33.68
N GLN A 36 -99.80 45.84 -34.27
CA GLN A 36 -98.69 46.05 -35.21
C GLN A 36 -97.33 46.10 -34.51
N LEU A 37 -97.26 46.58 -33.26
CA LEU A 37 -96.03 46.66 -32.45
C LEU A 37 -95.57 45.31 -31.92
N GLU A 38 -96.51 44.42 -31.59
CA GLU A 38 -96.29 43.09 -31.01
C GLU A 38 -95.25 42.24 -31.78
N PRO A 39 -95.32 42.05 -33.11
CA PRO A 39 -94.30 41.31 -33.87
C PRO A 39 -92.94 42.03 -33.95
N TRP A 40 -92.91 43.37 -33.80
CA TRP A 40 -91.64 44.11 -33.70
C TRP A 40 -91.02 43.96 -32.32
N ASN A 41 -91.81 43.97 -31.25
CA ASN A 41 -91.36 43.66 -29.89
C ASN A 41 -90.82 42.23 -29.79
N GLU A 42 -91.48 41.26 -30.41
CA GLU A 42 -91.00 39.87 -30.51
C GLU A 42 -89.62 39.81 -31.19
N LYS A 43 -89.45 40.49 -32.34
CA LYS A 43 -88.17 40.57 -33.05
C LYS A 43 -87.08 41.29 -32.25
N ILE A 44 -87.44 42.35 -31.52
CA ILE A 44 -86.51 43.08 -30.63
C ILE A 44 -86.06 42.16 -29.49
N ASN A 45 -86.97 41.45 -28.84
CA ASN A 45 -86.65 40.51 -27.76
C ASN A 45 -85.78 39.35 -28.26
N GLN A 46 -86.07 38.80 -29.45
CA GLN A 46 -85.24 37.77 -30.08
C GLN A 46 -83.82 38.28 -30.37
N LYS A 47 -83.69 39.50 -30.92
CA LYS A 47 -82.38 40.12 -31.17
C LYS A 47 -81.64 40.44 -29.87
N GLN A 48 -82.33 40.93 -28.84
CA GLN A 48 -81.74 41.17 -27.52
C GLN A 48 -81.27 39.87 -26.86
N SER A 49 -82.05 38.79 -26.95
CA SER A 49 -81.64 37.46 -26.48
C SER A 49 -80.42 36.95 -27.25
N THR A 50 -80.39 37.13 -28.57
CA THR A 50 -79.23 36.76 -29.39
C THR A 50 -77.99 37.57 -28.98
N ILE A 51 -78.13 38.89 -28.80
CA ILE A 51 -77.04 39.77 -28.34
C ILE A 51 -76.54 39.32 -26.96
N ALA A 52 -77.43 38.99 -26.03
CA ALA A 52 -77.05 38.53 -24.69
C ALA A 52 -76.29 37.19 -24.74
N VAL A 53 -76.72 36.23 -25.57
CA VAL A 53 -76.01 34.96 -25.78
C VAL A 53 -74.63 35.20 -26.39
N THR A 54 -74.54 36.01 -27.45
CA THR A 54 -73.27 36.32 -28.11
C THR A 54 -72.31 37.10 -27.20
N GLN A 55 -72.83 37.99 -26.34
CA GLN A 55 -72.04 38.68 -25.31
C GLN A 55 -71.49 37.69 -24.28
N SER A 56 -72.31 36.75 -23.80
CA SER A 56 -71.87 35.71 -22.88
C SER A 56 -70.82 34.78 -23.51
N GLU A 57 -71.01 34.39 -24.77
CA GLU A 57 -70.02 33.62 -25.54
C GLU A 57 -68.70 34.37 -25.69
N LEU A 58 -68.76 35.67 -25.99
CA LEU A 58 -67.60 36.54 -26.14
C LEU A 58 -66.84 36.69 -24.81
N ASP A 59 -67.56 36.86 -23.69
CA ASP A 59 -66.96 36.92 -22.35
C ASP A 59 -66.26 35.60 -21.98
N ILE A 60 -66.89 34.45 -22.27
CA ILE A 60 -66.28 33.13 -22.05
C ILE A 60 -65.01 32.97 -22.90
N LEU A 61 -65.03 33.41 -24.16
CA LEU A 61 -63.87 33.37 -25.04
C LEU A 61 -62.75 34.31 -24.54
N HIS A 62 -63.08 35.50 -24.07
CA HIS A 62 -62.12 36.42 -23.45
C HIS A 62 -61.49 35.83 -22.18
N GLN A 63 -62.29 35.21 -21.31
CA GLN A 63 -61.78 34.53 -20.11
C GLN A 63 -60.86 33.36 -20.47
N LYS A 64 -61.25 32.51 -21.44
CA LYS A 64 -60.40 31.41 -21.94
C LYS A 64 -59.09 31.92 -22.54
N ARG A 65 -59.16 33.00 -23.34
CA ARG A 65 -57.97 33.65 -23.90
C ARG A 65 -57.03 34.13 -22.81
N ASN A 66 -57.54 34.88 -21.84
CA ASN A 66 -56.73 35.44 -20.76
C ASN A 66 -56.12 34.34 -19.88
N ALA A 67 -56.86 33.28 -19.58
CA ALA A 67 -56.36 32.13 -18.83
C ALA A 67 -55.24 31.41 -19.60
N ALA A 68 -55.44 31.12 -20.89
CA ALA A 68 -54.43 30.46 -21.71
C ALA A 68 -53.18 31.33 -21.88
N GLN A 69 -53.32 32.65 -22.02
CA GLN A 69 -52.18 33.56 -22.11
C GLN A 69 -51.37 33.60 -20.80
N LYS A 70 -52.03 33.68 -19.63
CA LYS A 70 -51.36 33.57 -18.34
C LYS A 70 -50.61 32.24 -18.18
N SER A 71 -51.25 31.12 -18.54
CA SER A 71 -50.58 29.81 -18.51
C SER A 71 -49.37 29.74 -19.45
N MET A 72 -49.44 30.34 -20.64
CA MET A 72 -48.29 30.42 -21.55
C MET A 72 -47.12 31.21 -20.94
N GLU A 73 -47.41 32.36 -20.32
CA GLU A 73 -46.41 33.18 -19.62
C GLU A 73 -45.78 32.42 -18.44
N GLU A 74 -46.58 31.69 -17.65
CA GLU A 74 -46.10 30.83 -16.56
C GLU A 74 -45.20 29.69 -17.06
N PHE A 75 -45.58 29.00 -18.14
CA PHE A 75 -44.75 27.95 -18.74
C PHE A 75 -43.45 28.53 -19.34
N GLN A 76 -43.50 29.72 -19.95
CA GLN A 76 -42.31 30.40 -20.47
C GLN A 76 -41.34 30.78 -19.35
N ALA A 77 -41.83 31.37 -18.27
CA ALA A 77 -41.01 31.68 -17.10
C ALA A 77 -40.38 30.41 -16.50
N LYS A 78 -41.15 29.32 -16.43
CA LYS A 78 -40.66 28.02 -15.95
C LYS A 78 -39.56 27.43 -16.85
N ILE A 79 -39.71 27.54 -18.18
CA ILE A 79 -38.69 27.09 -19.14
C ILE A 79 -37.38 27.85 -18.93
N GLU A 80 -37.42 29.17 -18.79
CA GLU A 80 -36.21 29.98 -18.60
C GLU A 80 -35.51 29.64 -17.27
N LEU A 81 -36.25 29.47 -16.17
CA LEU A 81 -35.69 29.01 -14.89
C LEU A 81 -35.00 27.65 -15.01
N ILE A 82 -35.63 26.68 -15.69
CA ILE A 82 -35.04 25.35 -15.89
C ILE A 82 -33.80 25.46 -16.79
N ARG A 83 -33.81 26.29 -17.83
CA ARG A 83 -32.66 26.51 -18.72
C ARG A 83 -31.47 27.11 -17.98
N GLU A 84 -31.69 28.09 -17.11
CA GLU A 84 -30.63 28.68 -16.27
C GLU A 84 -30.06 27.65 -15.29
N SER A 85 -30.92 26.91 -14.59
CA SER A 85 -30.50 25.84 -13.69
C SER A 85 -29.68 24.77 -14.42
N ARG A 86 -30.10 24.39 -15.65
CA ARG A 86 -29.39 23.41 -16.47
C ARG A 86 -28.01 23.90 -16.90
N LYS A 87 -27.88 25.16 -17.32
CA LYS A 87 -26.58 25.76 -17.67
C LYS A 87 -25.61 25.74 -16.49
N ALA A 88 -26.10 26.06 -15.28
CA ALA A 88 -25.30 25.98 -14.07
C ALA A 88 -24.85 24.53 -13.78
N LYS A 89 -25.76 23.56 -13.91
CA LYS A 89 -25.46 22.14 -13.72
C LYS A 89 -24.49 21.57 -14.76
N GLU A 90 -24.61 21.98 -16.03
CA GLU A 90 -23.65 21.61 -17.08
C GLU A 90 -22.23 22.16 -16.80
N LEU A 91 -22.13 23.34 -16.19
CA LEU A 91 -20.84 23.89 -15.76
C LEU A 91 -20.25 23.08 -14.60
N GLU A 92 -21.05 22.81 -13.56
CA GLU A 92 -20.68 21.96 -12.42
C GLU A 92 -20.20 20.57 -12.88
N HIS A 93 -20.88 19.98 -13.86
CA HIS A 93 -20.48 18.70 -14.46
C HIS A 93 -19.11 18.78 -15.16
N LYS A 94 -18.84 19.87 -15.90
CA LYS A 94 -17.55 20.09 -16.56
C LYS A 94 -16.42 20.25 -15.55
N GLU A 95 -16.67 20.95 -14.45
CA GLU A 95 -15.72 21.13 -13.35
C GLU A 95 -15.40 19.79 -12.66
N CYS A 96 -16.44 19.01 -12.29
CA CYS A 96 -16.27 17.67 -11.73
C CYS A 96 -15.47 16.75 -12.66
N ARG A 97 -15.75 16.80 -13.97
CA ARG A 97 -15.01 16.01 -14.97
C ARG A 97 -13.53 16.43 -15.05
N ALA A 98 -13.25 17.72 -14.99
CA ALA A 98 -11.88 18.23 -14.99
C ALA A 98 -11.12 17.80 -13.72
N GLU A 99 -11.78 17.84 -12.55
CA GLU A 99 -11.23 17.36 -11.29
C GLU A 99 -10.94 15.85 -11.35
N LYS A 100 -11.87 15.05 -11.88
CA LYS A 100 -11.69 13.60 -12.07
C LYS A 100 -10.44 13.31 -12.91
N ILE A 101 -10.29 13.94 -14.08
CA ILE A 101 -9.12 13.76 -14.95
C ILE A 101 -7.83 14.15 -14.23
N ARG A 102 -7.87 15.19 -13.39
CA ARG A 102 -6.71 15.59 -12.59
C ARG A 102 -6.35 14.53 -11.55
N LEU A 103 -7.33 14.01 -10.82
CA LEU A 103 -7.14 12.96 -9.82
C LEU A 103 -6.63 11.66 -10.45
N GLU A 104 -7.16 11.25 -11.61
CA GLU A 104 -6.67 10.09 -12.36
C GLU A 104 -5.18 10.24 -12.75
N LYS A 105 -4.77 11.44 -13.18
CA LYS A 105 -3.35 11.73 -13.45
C LYS A 105 -2.50 11.70 -12.18
N GLU A 106 -3.04 12.16 -11.05
CA GLU A 106 -2.34 12.08 -9.76
C GLU A 106 -2.21 10.63 -9.28
N VAL A 107 -3.24 9.80 -9.44
CA VAL A 107 -3.22 8.35 -9.19
C VAL A 107 -2.12 7.67 -10.00
N GLN A 108 -2.07 7.89 -11.32
CA GLN A 108 -1.03 7.30 -12.17
C GLN A 108 0.39 7.74 -11.74
N LYS A 109 0.57 9.01 -11.37
CA LYS A 109 1.85 9.51 -10.86
C LYS A 109 2.24 8.84 -9.55
N THR A 110 1.29 8.70 -8.61
CA THR A 110 1.54 8.06 -7.31
C THR A 110 1.79 6.57 -7.46
N GLU A 111 1.11 5.86 -8.37
CA GLU A 111 1.40 4.46 -8.69
C GLU A 111 2.81 4.30 -9.24
N ALA A 112 3.23 5.15 -10.20
CA ALA A 112 4.59 5.12 -10.72
C ALA A 112 5.66 5.44 -9.65
N GLN A 113 5.35 6.30 -8.68
CA GLN A 113 6.22 6.53 -7.52
C GLN A 113 6.28 5.30 -6.61
N LEU A 114 5.15 4.64 -6.38
CA LEU A 114 5.05 3.43 -5.55
C LEU A 114 5.88 2.28 -6.12
N ASP A 115 5.86 2.11 -7.44
CA ASP A 115 6.66 1.10 -8.13
C ASP A 115 8.16 1.37 -7.98
N LYS A 116 8.57 2.64 -8.13
CA LYS A 116 9.97 3.06 -7.91
C LYS A 116 10.41 2.79 -6.48
N ILE A 117 9.60 3.15 -5.49
CA ILE A 117 9.91 2.90 -4.08
C ILE A 117 9.93 1.40 -3.79
N SER A 118 9.05 0.60 -4.39
CA SER A 118 9.04 -0.85 -4.20
C SER A 118 10.32 -1.51 -4.76
N GLN A 119 10.85 -1.02 -5.88
CA GLN A 119 12.15 -1.44 -6.41
C GLN A 119 13.30 -1.02 -5.49
N GLN A 120 13.26 0.21 -4.97
CA GLN A 120 14.25 0.70 -4.01
C GLN A 120 14.22 -0.11 -2.70
N GLU A 121 13.04 -0.47 -2.19
CA GLU A 121 12.85 -1.31 -1.02
C GLU A 121 13.52 -2.68 -1.21
N ALA A 122 13.29 -3.33 -2.36
CA ALA A 122 13.90 -4.62 -2.65
C ALA A 122 15.45 -4.54 -2.66
N ASN A 123 16.01 -3.47 -3.24
CA ASN A 123 17.44 -3.24 -3.26
C ASN A 123 18.00 -2.98 -1.84
N LEU A 124 17.36 -2.10 -1.08
CA LEU A 124 17.74 -1.77 0.30
C LEU A 124 17.63 -3.00 1.21
N ARG A 125 16.63 -3.87 1.01
CA ARG A 125 16.48 -5.12 1.75
C ARG A 125 17.66 -6.06 1.54
N ASN A 126 18.13 -6.20 0.30
CA ASN A 126 19.30 -7.02 -0.02
C ASN A 126 20.57 -6.44 0.60
N ILE A 127 20.75 -5.12 0.52
CA ILE A 127 21.90 -4.42 1.14
C ILE A 127 21.88 -4.60 2.65
N LEU A 128 20.72 -4.39 3.30
CA LEU A 128 20.56 -4.55 4.75
C LEU A 128 20.83 -6.00 5.19
N SER A 129 20.33 -6.99 4.44
CA SER A 129 20.61 -8.40 4.71
C SER A 129 22.11 -8.70 4.67
N GLY A 130 22.82 -8.18 3.65
CA GLY A 130 24.26 -8.34 3.53
C GLY A 130 25.04 -7.62 4.64
N ALA A 131 24.61 -6.41 5.02
CA ALA A 131 25.22 -5.65 6.11
C ALA A 131 25.04 -6.35 7.47
N ARG A 132 23.84 -6.87 7.74
CA ARG A 132 23.54 -7.67 8.94
C ARG A 132 24.41 -8.92 9.03
N GLN A 133 24.48 -9.70 7.95
CA GLN A 133 25.32 -10.90 7.91
C GLN A 133 26.79 -10.58 8.19
N LYS A 134 27.34 -9.54 7.55
CA LYS A 134 28.73 -9.12 7.77
C LYS A 134 28.99 -8.66 9.21
N ALA A 135 28.06 -7.90 9.79
CA ALA A 135 28.18 -7.43 11.17
C ALA A 135 28.11 -8.60 12.17
N ASP A 136 27.18 -9.53 11.98
CA ASP A 136 27.02 -10.71 12.84
C ASP A 136 28.22 -11.66 12.76
N GLU A 137 28.74 -11.91 11.55
CA GLU A 137 29.96 -12.70 11.34
C GLU A 137 31.18 -12.04 12.00
N ALA A 138 31.34 -10.73 11.84
CA ALA A 138 32.43 -9.98 12.46
C ALA A 138 32.32 -9.99 14.00
N ARG A 139 31.12 -9.81 14.54
CA ARG A 139 30.85 -9.89 15.99
C ARG A 139 31.15 -11.28 16.53
N ALA A 140 30.67 -12.34 15.87
CA ALA A 140 30.94 -13.72 16.26
C ALA A 140 32.45 -14.03 16.26
N SER A 141 33.16 -13.58 15.22
CA SER A 141 34.62 -13.73 15.11
C SER A 141 35.36 -13.00 16.24
N LEU A 142 34.94 -11.77 16.57
CA LEU A 142 35.54 -10.99 17.66
C LEU A 142 35.30 -11.64 19.02
N VAL A 143 34.08 -12.10 19.31
CA VAL A 143 33.74 -12.78 20.57
C VAL A 143 34.52 -14.08 20.72
N ALA A 144 34.64 -14.87 19.65
CA ALA A 144 35.44 -16.09 19.67
C ALA A 144 36.92 -15.80 20.01
N SER A 145 37.50 -14.78 19.37
CA SER A 145 38.88 -14.36 19.64
C SER A 145 39.07 -13.82 21.05
N GLN A 146 38.14 -13.01 21.57
CA GLN A 146 38.20 -12.47 22.94
C GLN A 146 38.07 -13.57 23.98
N ASN A 147 37.14 -14.51 23.80
CA ASN A 147 36.97 -15.65 24.71
C ASN A 147 38.25 -16.49 24.77
N GLN A 148 38.86 -16.80 23.62
CA GLN A 148 40.13 -17.53 23.59
C GLN A 148 41.26 -16.77 24.30
N GLY A 149 41.38 -15.46 24.07
CA GLY A 149 42.37 -14.60 24.73
C GLY A 149 42.18 -14.52 26.24
N ASN A 150 40.94 -14.32 26.70
CA ASN A 150 40.61 -14.20 28.12
C ASN A 150 40.85 -15.51 28.89
N VAL A 151 40.46 -16.65 28.31
CA VAL A 151 40.73 -17.97 28.87
C VAL A 151 42.23 -18.19 29.04
N LEU A 152 43.01 -17.96 27.98
CA LEU A 152 44.46 -18.17 28.01
C LEU A 152 45.15 -17.26 29.02
N ALA A 153 44.79 -15.97 29.05
CA ALA A 153 45.34 -15.00 29.99
C ALA A 153 45.01 -15.33 31.45
N GLY A 154 43.77 -15.74 31.72
CA GLY A 154 43.33 -16.13 33.06
C GLY A 154 44.07 -17.35 33.60
N LEU A 155 44.29 -18.37 32.74
CA LEU A 155 45.03 -19.58 33.14
C LEU A 155 46.53 -19.36 33.24
N MET A 156 47.11 -18.50 32.39
CA MET A 156 48.51 -18.08 32.56
C MET A 156 48.72 -17.36 33.89
N ARG A 157 47.80 -16.45 34.28
CA ARG A 157 47.85 -15.81 35.60
C ARG A 157 47.73 -16.82 36.74
N LEU A 158 46.88 -17.84 36.59
CA LEU A 158 46.73 -18.90 37.58
C LEU A 158 48.04 -19.69 37.77
N LYS A 159 48.73 -20.01 36.66
CA LYS A 159 50.05 -20.65 36.66
C LYS A 159 51.11 -19.75 37.31
N GLU A 160 51.20 -18.48 36.90
CA GLU A 160 52.17 -17.51 37.44
C GLU A 160 51.98 -17.28 38.94
N SER A 161 50.74 -17.37 39.44
CA SER A 161 50.44 -17.29 40.87
C SER A 161 50.83 -18.53 41.69
N GLY A 162 51.32 -19.60 41.04
CA GLY A 162 51.72 -20.86 41.68
C GLY A 162 50.57 -21.71 42.21
N ARG A 163 49.31 -21.33 41.96
CA ARG A 163 48.12 -22.05 42.42
C ARG A 163 47.85 -23.35 41.66
N VAL A 164 48.40 -23.46 40.45
CA VAL A 164 48.32 -24.64 39.60
C VAL A 164 49.71 -24.89 39.00
N ASP A 165 50.22 -26.09 39.24
CA ASP A 165 51.43 -26.60 38.57
C ASP A 165 51.02 -27.64 37.52
N GLY A 166 51.73 -27.70 36.39
CA GLY A 166 51.41 -28.60 35.28
C GLY A 166 50.49 -28.03 34.19
N PHE A 167 50.10 -26.76 34.24
CA PHE A 167 49.52 -26.06 33.08
C PHE A 167 50.64 -25.59 32.14
N HIS A 168 50.60 -25.96 30.86
CA HIS A 168 51.65 -25.59 29.89
C HIS A 168 51.28 -24.33 29.10
N SER A 169 50.49 -24.50 28.05
CA SER A 169 49.97 -23.43 27.19
C SER A 169 48.95 -24.02 26.22
N ARG A 170 48.47 -23.20 25.27
CA ARG A 170 47.78 -23.66 24.07
C ARG A 170 48.69 -24.53 23.21
N LEU A 171 48.16 -25.62 22.63
CA LEU A 171 48.93 -26.57 21.81
C LEU A 171 49.69 -25.87 20.67
N GLY A 172 49.06 -24.92 19.98
CA GLY A 172 49.68 -24.14 18.90
C GLY A 172 50.89 -23.28 19.31
N ASN A 173 51.09 -23.03 20.61
CA ASN A 173 52.25 -22.30 21.13
C ASN A 173 53.41 -23.25 21.54
N LEU A 174 53.18 -24.56 21.53
CA LEU A 174 54.13 -25.58 22.00
C LEU A 174 54.90 -26.25 20.86
N GLY A 175 54.73 -25.78 19.62
CA GLY A 175 55.47 -26.26 18.45
C GLY A 175 55.56 -25.17 17.40
N THR A 176 56.51 -25.33 16.47
CA THR A 176 56.68 -24.45 15.32
C THR A 176 56.64 -25.24 14.02
N ILE A 177 56.24 -24.59 12.94
CA ILE A 177 56.16 -25.16 11.60
C ILE A 177 56.53 -24.07 10.58
N ASP A 178 56.98 -24.47 9.40
CA ASP A 178 57.25 -23.54 8.30
C ASP A 178 55.96 -22.80 7.89
N ALA A 179 56.08 -21.49 7.64
CA ALA A 179 54.99 -20.61 7.24
C ALA A 179 54.26 -21.10 5.98
N LYS A 180 54.94 -21.82 5.08
CA LYS A 180 54.34 -22.45 3.91
C LYS A 180 53.17 -23.39 4.27
N TYR A 181 53.21 -24.02 5.44
CA TYR A 181 52.20 -25.00 5.88
C TYR A 181 51.22 -24.44 6.90
N ASP A 182 51.26 -23.13 7.21
CA ASP A 182 50.41 -22.53 8.26
C ASP A 182 48.90 -22.68 7.98
N VAL A 183 48.49 -22.55 6.72
CA VAL A 183 47.08 -22.77 6.33
C VAL A 183 46.71 -24.25 6.47
N ALA A 184 47.55 -25.14 5.96
CA ALA A 184 47.35 -26.58 6.03
C ALA A 184 47.22 -27.08 7.48
N ILE A 185 48.10 -26.66 8.38
CA ILE A 185 48.09 -27.08 9.79
C ILE A 185 46.91 -26.46 10.55
N SER A 186 46.57 -25.20 10.26
CA SER A 186 45.48 -24.48 10.92
C SER A 186 44.10 -25.06 10.53
N THR A 187 43.94 -25.50 9.29
CA THR A 187 42.74 -26.22 8.83
C THR A 187 42.71 -27.66 9.35
N ALA A 188 43.82 -28.40 9.24
CA ALA A 188 43.86 -29.81 9.60
C ALA A 188 43.74 -30.06 11.11
N CYS A 189 44.15 -29.12 11.97
CA CYS A 189 44.12 -29.31 13.42
C CYS A 189 43.37 -28.18 14.13
N PRO A 190 42.03 -28.27 14.24
CA PRO A 190 41.26 -27.35 15.08
C PRO A 190 41.69 -27.37 16.56
N ALA A 191 42.20 -28.52 17.02
CA ALA A 191 42.67 -28.76 18.38
C ALA A 191 43.94 -27.99 18.76
N LEU A 192 44.57 -27.26 17.84
CA LEU A 192 45.66 -26.34 18.16
C LEU A 192 45.25 -25.27 19.18
N ASP A 193 43.96 -24.94 19.24
CA ASP A 193 43.41 -24.01 20.21
C ASP A 193 43.14 -24.63 21.59
N ASN A 194 43.29 -25.95 21.73
CA ASN A 194 43.13 -26.63 23.01
C ASN A 194 44.34 -26.36 23.92
N LEU A 195 44.09 -26.40 25.22
CA LEU A 195 45.06 -26.13 26.27
C LEU A 195 45.70 -27.43 26.76
N VAL A 196 47.02 -27.45 26.93
CA VAL A 196 47.77 -28.65 27.32
C VAL A 196 48.07 -28.61 28.82
N VAL A 197 47.71 -29.68 29.52
CA VAL A 197 47.92 -29.90 30.96
C VAL A 197 48.61 -31.23 31.22
N GLU A 198 49.36 -31.33 32.31
CA GLU A 198 50.10 -32.54 32.68
C GLU A 198 49.16 -33.69 33.06
N SER A 199 48.16 -33.43 33.92
CA SER A 199 47.24 -34.44 34.45
C SER A 199 45.77 -34.05 34.38
N VAL A 200 44.88 -35.04 34.55
CA VAL A 200 43.42 -34.82 34.60
C VAL A 200 43.01 -33.92 35.76
N GLU A 201 43.65 -34.05 36.92
CA GLU A 201 43.36 -33.26 38.12
C GLU A 201 43.63 -31.77 37.87
N VAL A 202 44.77 -31.46 37.22
CA VAL A 202 45.12 -30.09 36.81
C VAL A 202 44.08 -29.52 35.84
N GLY A 203 43.64 -30.34 34.87
CA GLY A 203 42.58 -29.95 33.94
C GLY A 203 41.26 -29.60 34.65
N GLN A 204 40.85 -30.39 35.65
CA GLN A 204 39.65 -30.12 36.44
C GLN A 204 39.77 -28.83 37.26
N GLN A 205 40.93 -28.58 37.89
CA GLN A 205 41.20 -27.34 38.61
C GLN A 205 41.11 -26.12 37.69
N CYS A 206 41.67 -26.20 36.48
CA CYS A 206 41.55 -25.15 35.47
C CYS A 206 40.09 -24.91 35.06
N ILE A 207 39.29 -25.96 34.84
CA ILE A 207 37.86 -25.85 34.51
C ILE A 207 37.08 -25.17 35.64
N GLU A 208 37.34 -25.57 36.89
CA GLU A 208 36.68 -24.97 38.06
C GLU A 208 37.04 -23.49 38.19
N TYR A 209 38.31 -23.12 37.95
CA TYR A 209 38.74 -21.74 37.93
C TYR A 209 38.06 -20.92 36.83
N LEU A 210 37.96 -21.46 35.61
CA LEU A 210 37.25 -20.78 34.51
C LEU A 210 35.76 -20.58 34.84
N ARG A 211 35.13 -21.56 35.49
CA ARG A 211 33.73 -21.49 35.94
C ARG A 211 33.52 -20.46 37.04
N LYS A 212 34.36 -20.48 38.09
CA LYS A 212 34.28 -19.54 39.23
C LYS A 212 34.43 -18.08 38.80
N ASN A 213 35.24 -17.83 37.78
CA ASN A 213 35.54 -16.48 37.30
C ASN A 213 34.84 -16.10 35.99
N ASN A 214 33.93 -16.95 35.48
CA ASN A 214 33.23 -16.77 34.20
C ASN A 214 34.16 -16.38 33.03
N LEU A 215 35.31 -17.03 32.94
CA LEU A 215 36.35 -16.68 31.95
C LEU A 215 36.12 -17.31 30.57
N GLY A 216 35.14 -18.21 30.44
CA GLY A 216 34.76 -18.86 29.19
C GLY A 216 34.90 -20.38 29.22
N ARG A 217 34.75 -21.00 28.04
CA ARG A 217 34.89 -22.45 27.84
C ARG A 217 36.19 -22.76 27.11
N ALA A 218 36.88 -23.81 27.57
CA ALA A 218 38.11 -24.30 26.96
C ALA A 218 38.09 -25.82 26.87
N ASN A 219 38.86 -26.35 25.92
CA ASN A 219 39.14 -27.78 25.80
C ASN A 219 40.57 -28.05 26.28
N PHE A 220 40.75 -29.12 27.03
CA PHE A 220 42.04 -29.49 27.61
C PHE A 220 42.56 -30.81 27.03
N ILE A 221 43.86 -30.89 26.79
CA ILE A 221 44.60 -32.09 26.42
C ILE A 221 45.44 -32.48 27.62
N CYS A 222 45.10 -33.62 28.24
CA CYS A 222 45.84 -34.14 29.39
C CYS A 222 46.93 -35.11 28.92
N LEU A 223 48.20 -34.79 29.19
CA LEU A 223 49.34 -35.55 28.70
C LEU A 223 49.41 -36.97 29.29
N ASP A 224 49.03 -37.13 30.56
CA ASP A 224 48.97 -38.41 31.27
C ASP A 224 48.01 -39.44 30.64
N ARG A 225 46.94 -38.99 29.99
CA ARG A 225 45.92 -39.84 29.36
C ARG A 225 46.12 -40.03 27.85
N LEU A 226 47.14 -39.42 27.25
CA LEU A 226 47.42 -39.63 25.83
C LEU A 226 47.89 -41.06 25.58
N GLN A 227 47.32 -41.68 24.55
CA GLN A 227 47.76 -42.99 24.10
C GLN A 227 49.16 -42.89 23.51
N ARG A 228 50.06 -43.78 23.96
CA ARG A 228 51.37 -43.94 23.33
C ARG A 228 51.17 -44.66 22.00
N ARG A 229 51.36 -43.94 20.89
CA ARG A 229 51.31 -44.47 19.53
C ARG A 229 52.70 -44.41 18.92
N ASP A 230 52.94 -45.24 17.90
CA ASP A 230 54.16 -45.14 17.12
C ASP A 230 54.15 -43.83 16.32
N MET A 231 55.18 -43.02 16.56
CA MET A 231 55.39 -41.71 15.91
C MET A 231 56.49 -41.79 14.83
N SER A 232 56.99 -43.00 14.54
CA SER A 232 58.01 -43.21 13.53
C SER A 232 57.59 -42.67 12.15
N PRO A 233 58.54 -42.28 11.30
CA PRO A 233 58.25 -41.90 9.92
C PRO A 233 57.59 -43.05 9.16
N ILE A 234 56.59 -42.72 8.35
CA ILE A 234 55.85 -43.69 7.54
C ILE A 234 56.16 -43.49 6.06
N GLN A 235 56.01 -44.55 5.26
CA GLN A 235 56.05 -44.42 3.80
C GLN A 235 54.74 -43.78 3.32
N THR A 236 54.86 -42.62 2.67
CA THR A 236 53.73 -41.86 2.17
C THR A 236 53.56 -42.05 0.66
N PRO A 237 52.32 -42.04 0.13
CA PRO A 237 52.08 -42.09 -1.30
C PRO A 237 52.57 -40.81 -1.99
N GLU A 238 53.11 -40.92 -3.21
CA GLU A 238 53.68 -39.80 -3.98
C GLU A 238 54.76 -38.98 -3.23
N ASP A 239 55.41 -39.57 -2.21
CA ASP A 239 56.41 -38.92 -1.35
C ASP A 239 55.93 -37.59 -0.74
N VAL A 240 54.63 -37.46 -0.47
CA VAL A 240 54.09 -36.25 0.16
C VAL A 240 54.47 -36.17 1.63
N PRO A 241 54.74 -34.97 2.18
CA PRO A 241 55.12 -34.84 3.57
C PRO A 241 53.90 -35.06 4.50
N ARG A 242 54.15 -35.72 5.63
CA ARG A 242 53.19 -35.83 6.74
C ARG A 242 53.30 -34.58 7.62
N LEU A 243 52.16 -33.98 7.96
CA LEU A 243 52.11 -32.74 8.77
C LEU A 243 52.86 -32.85 10.09
N PHE A 244 52.73 -33.99 10.77
CA PHE A 244 53.40 -34.23 12.05
C PHE A 244 54.93 -34.10 11.95
N ASP A 245 55.54 -34.63 10.88
CA ASP A 245 56.99 -34.62 10.70
C ASP A 245 57.55 -33.22 10.39
N LEU A 246 56.68 -32.32 9.91
CA LEU A 246 57.01 -30.93 9.64
C LEU A 246 56.99 -30.06 10.91
N ILE A 247 56.38 -30.56 11.99
CA ILE A 247 56.25 -29.82 13.25
C ILE A 247 57.50 -30.05 14.11
N LYS A 248 58.06 -28.96 14.60
CA LYS A 248 59.14 -28.97 15.59
C LYS A 248 58.56 -28.67 16.97
N PRO A 249 58.29 -29.69 17.81
CA PRO A 249 57.80 -29.46 19.16
C PRO A 249 58.87 -28.76 19.99
N ARG A 250 58.46 -27.85 20.89
CA ARG A 250 59.37 -27.13 21.77
C ARG A 250 60.03 -28.05 22.82
N ASP A 251 59.32 -29.08 23.23
CA ASP A 251 59.76 -30.12 24.15
C ASP A 251 59.24 -31.47 23.63
N PRO A 252 60.07 -32.53 23.56
CA PRO A 252 59.65 -33.86 23.14
C PRO A 252 58.40 -34.41 23.85
N LYS A 253 58.14 -34.00 25.11
CA LYS A 253 56.95 -34.43 25.85
C LYS A 253 55.62 -34.01 25.22
N PHE A 254 55.63 -32.98 24.37
CA PHE A 254 54.43 -32.50 23.66
C PHE A 254 54.20 -33.20 22.32
N ALA A 255 55.18 -33.96 21.80
CA ALA A 255 55.04 -34.68 20.53
C ALA A 255 53.80 -35.61 20.49
N PRO A 256 53.46 -36.37 21.56
CA PRO A 256 52.25 -37.18 21.59
C PRO A 256 50.96 -36.35 21.43
N ALA A 257 50.93 -35.12 21.94
CA ALA A 257 49.75 -34.25 21.83
C ALA A 257 49.53 -33.78 20.38
N PHE A 258 50.61 -33.47 19.66
CA PHE A 258 50.53 -33.16 18.23
C PHE A 258 50.12 -34.40 17.42
N TYR A 259 50.75 -35.55 17.69
CA TYR A 259 50.44 -36.79 16.97
C TYR A 259 49.00 -37.26 17.20
N ASN A 260 48.45 -37.14 18.41
CA ASN A 260 47.07 -37.57 18.69
C ASN A 260 45.99 -36.74 17.97
N ASN A 261 46.31 -35.51 17.54
CA ASN A 261 45.36 -34.65 16.84
C ASN A 261 45.57 -34.64 15.31
N LEU A 262 46.78 -34.94 14.86
CA LEU A 262 47.14 -34.95 13.44
C LEU A 262 47.17 -36.35 12.85
N TYR A 263 47.59 -37.36 13.61
CA TYR A 263 47.88 -38.70 13.11
C TYR A 263 48.69 -38.65 11.81
N ASP A 264 48.40 -39.55 10.89
CA ASP A 264 49.00 -39.60 9.57
C ASP A 264 48.26 -38.66 8.60
N THR A 265 48.17 -37.37 8.95
CA THR A 265 47.66 -36.34 8.02
C THR A 265 48.74 -35.92 7.04
N LEU A 266 48.45 -36.06 5.75
CA LEU A 266 49.36 -35.74 4.65
C LEU A 266 49.06 -34.36 4.06
N VAL A 267 50.09 -33.72 3.49
CA VAL A 267 49.95 -32.42 2.81
C VAL A 267 50.05 -32.59 1.29
N ALA A 268 48.96 -32.27 0.59
CA ALA A 268 48.93 -32.20 -0.87
C ALA A 268 49.11 -30.76 -1.36
N LYS A 269 49.56 -30.58 -2.61
CA LYS A 269 49.67 -29.26 -3.23
C LYS A 269 48.29 -28.70 -3.60
N ASP A 270 47.43 -29.54 -4.17
CA ASP A 270 46.11 -29.16 -4.69
C ASP A 270 45.07 -30.26 -4.42
N LEU A 271 43.80 -29.96 -4.74
CA LEU A 271 42.67 -30.88 -4.54
C LEU A 271 42.78 -32.15 -5.38
N THR A 272 43.36 -32.05 -6.58
CA THR A 272 43.51 -33.18 -7.50
C THR A 272 44.47 -34.21 -6.92
N GLN A 273 45.61 -33.76 -6.40
CA GLN A 273 46.55 -34.58 -5.67
C GLN A 273 45.93 -35.10 -4.36
N ALA A 274 45.21 -34.26 -3.62
CA ALA A 274 44.54 -34.68 -2.40
C ALA A 274 43.56 -35.84 -2.63
N ASN A 275 42.75 -35.78 -3.69
CA ASN A 275 41.80 -36.84 -4.05
C ASN A 275 42.51 -38.16 -4.43
N ARG A 276 43.56 -38.10 -5.26
CA ARG A 276 44.32 -39.29 -5.65
C ARG A 276 44.92 -40.01 -4.44
N ILE A 277 45.43 -39.24 -3.48
CA ILE A 277 46.04 -39.76 -2.26
C ILE A 277 44.97 -40.27 -1.29
N ALA A 278 43.91 -39.50 -1.04
CA ALA A 278 42.88 -39.84 -0.07
C ALA A 278 42.11 -41.12 -0.45
N TYR A 279 41.88 -41.35 -1.74
CA TYR A 279 41.14 -42.50 -2.27
C TYR A 279 42.02 -43.57 -2.95
N GLY A 280 43.33 -43.57 -2.66
CA GLY A 280 44.26 -44.60 -3.15
C GLY A 280 44.04 -45.97 -2.50
N ALA A 281 45.02 -46.87 -2.61
CA ALA A 281 44.95 -48.23 -2.06
C ALA A 281 44.68 -48.29 -0.54
N ARG A 282 45.14 -47.28 0.19
CA ARG A 282 44.82 -47.02 1.60
C ARG A 282 44.19 -45.63 1.69
N ARG A 283 43.16 -45.49 2.53
CA ARG A 283 42.59 -44.17 2.83
C ARG A 283 43.52 -43.36 3.71
N TRP A 284 43.79 -42.13 3.29
CA TRP A 284 44.59 -41.17 4.02
C TRP A 284 43.79 -39.92 4.36
N ARG A 285 44.12 -39.28 5.47
CA ARG A 285 43.66 -37.93 5.78
C ARG A 285 44.59 -36.95 5.08
N VAL A 286 44.06 -36.08 4.24
CA VAL A 286 44.88 -35.20 3.40
C VAL A 286 44.38 -33.77 3.48
N VAL A 287 45.30 -32.81 3.64
CA VAL A 287 45.01 -31.38 3.57
C VAL A 287 45.82 -30.75 2.44
N THR A 288 45.22 -29.82 1.69
CA THR A 288 45.93 -29.05 0.68
C THR A 288 46.65 -27.84 1.29
N LEU A 289 47.65 -27.30 0.59
CA LEU A 289 48.31 -26.04 1.00
C LEU A 289 47.31 -24.87 1.10
N ASP A 290 46.22 -24.92 0.33
CA ASP A 290 45.14 -23.92 0.33
C ASP A 290 44.08 -24.16 1.41
N GLY A 291 44.22 -25.23 2.22
CA GLY A 291 43.34 -25.48 3.37
C GLY A 291 42.05 -26.23 3.05
N GLN A 292 42.04 -27.06 2.01
CA GLN A 292 40.97 -28.04 1.78
C GLN A 292 41.34 -29.36 2.46
N LEU A 293 40.42 -29.97 3.20
CA LEU A 293 40.66 -31.16 4.01
C LEU A 293 39.75 -32.32 3.54
N ILE A 294 40.36 -33.48 3.32
CA ILE A 294 39.67 -34.76 3.11
C ILE A 294 40.01 -35.67 4.28
N ASP A 295 38.99 -36.08 5.02
CA ASP A 295 39.15 -36.93 6.20
C ASP A 295 38.88 -38.41 5.88
N THR A 296 39.53 -39.29 6.61
CA THR A 296 39.37 -40.75 6.51
C THR A 296 37.94 -41.21 6.80
N SER A 297 37.21 -40.43 7.62
CA SER A 297 35.79 -40.61 7.92
C SER A 297 34.86 -40.45 6.71
N GLY A 298 35.37 -39.90 5.60
CA GLY A 298 34.58 -39.53 4.42
C GLY A 298 34.08 -38.09 4.45
N THR A 299 34.44 -37.32 5.48
CA THR A 299 34.15 -35.88 5.53
C THR A 299 35.08 -35.12 4.60
N MET A 300 34.53 -34.19 3.81
CA MET A 300 35.30 -33.24 3.01
C MET A 300 34.96 -31.82 3.45
N SER A 301 35.98 -30.99 3.61
CA SER A 301 35.84 -29.59 4.00
C SER A 301 36.64 -28.71 3.05
N GLY A 302 35.97 -27.77 2.38
CA GLY A 302 36.58 -26.81 1.48
C GLY A 302 35.52 -25.86 0.92
N GLY A 303 35.83 -24.58 0.85
CA GLY A 303 34.92 -23.53 0.35
C GLY A 303 35.04 -22.22 1.11
N GLY A 304 34.50 -21.15 0.52
CA GLY A 304 34.55 -19.79 1.05
C GLY A 304 35.83 -19.02 0.69
N THR A 305 35.78 -17.70 0.85
CA THR A 305 36.92 -16.80 0.54
C THR A 305 37.94 -16.74 1.69
N ARG A 306 37.60 -17.27 2.86
CA ARG A 306 38.39 -17.13 4.09
C ARG A 306 39.11 -18.43 4.42
N VAL A 307 40.44 -18.36 4.47
CA VAL A 307 41.30 -19.45 4.92
C VAL A 307 41.60 -19.32 6.42
N ILE A 308 41.69 -20.46 7.12
CA ILE A 308 42.09 -20.47 8.53
C ILE A 308 43.62 -20.45 8.57
N ARG A 309 44.20 -19.49 9.29
CA ARG A 309 45.65 -19.31 9.43
C ARG A 309 46.03 -18.84 10.83
N GLY A 310 47.31 -18.96 11.20
CA GLY A 310 47.86 -18.41 12.44
C GLY A 310 47.54 -19.20 13.70
N LYS A 311 47.08 -20.45 13.60
CA LYS A 311 46.91 -21.31 14.77
C LYS A 311 48.25 -21.82 15.32
N MET A 312 49.28 -21.89 14.48
CA MET A 312 50.66 -22.25 14.83
C MET A 312 51.58 -21.03 14.73
N SER A 313 51.46 -20.10 15.69
CA SER A 313 52.29 -18.90 15.80
C SER A 313 52.03 -18.20 17.14
N SER A 314 53.05 -17.54 17.71
CA SER A 314 52.94 -16.76 18.94
C SER A 314 52.19 -15.42 18.76
N LYS A 315 51.96 -14.98 17.51
CA LYS A 315 51.19 -13.77 17.20
C LYS A 315 49.75 -14.16 16.86
N GLN A 316 48.82 -13.91 17.77
CA GLN A 316 47.39 -13.91 17.46
C GLN A 316 47.11 -12.77 16.47
N VAL A 317 46.93 -13.09 15.20
CA VAL A 317 46.39 -12.14 14.23
C VAL A 317 44.88 -12.13 14.43
N ALA A 318 44.38 -11.21 15.25
CA ALA A 318 42.95 -10.93 15.26
C ALA A 318 42.61 -10.29 13.90
N GLU A 319 42.08 -11.08 12.98
CA GLU A 319 41.61 -10.57 11.67
C GLU A 319 40.44 -9.58 11.80
N THR A 320 39.79 -9.54 12.97
CA THR A 320 38.66 -8.64 13.23
C THR A 320 38.90 -7.87 14.52
N THR A 321 39.16 -6.57 14.39
CA THR A 321 39.35 -5.67 15.55
C THR A 321 38.00 -5.13 16.03
N ARG A 322 37.96 -4.65 17.28
CA ARG A 322 36.78 -3.98 17.85
C ARG A 322 36.32 -2.82 16.96
N GLU A 323 37.25 -2.05 16.40
CA GLU A 323 36.96 -0.93 15.51
C GLU A 323 36.31 -1.36 14.18
N VAL A 324 36.67 -2.52 13.64
CA VAL A 324 36.02 -3.04 12.42
C VAL A 324 34.58 -3.45 12.74
N VAL A 325 34.35 -4.11 13.89
CA VAL A 325 33.00 -4.48 14.32
C VAL A 325 32.13 -3.26 14.53
N THR A 326 32.61 -2.24 15.24
CA THR A 326 31.82 -1.02 15.49
C THR A 326 31.50 -0.27 14.19
N LYS A 327 32.41 -0.25 13.22
CA LYS A 327 32.14 0.31 11.88
C LYS A 327 31.07 -0.46 11.13
N LEU A 328 31.11 -1.80 11.14
CA LEU A 328 30.11 -2.65 10.48
C LEU A 328 28.74 -2.57 11.16
N GLU A 329 28.70 -2.48 12.49
CA GLU A 329 27.46 -2.25 13.25
C GLU A 329 26.87 -0.88 12.93
N ALA A 330 27.69 0.17 12.86
CA ALA A 330 27.25 1.50 12.49
C ALA A 330 26.71 1.57 11.04
N ASP A 331 27.35 0.88 10.09
CA ASP A 331 26.85 0.76 8.73
C ASP A 331 25.51 0.01 8.71
N ARG A 332 25.39 -1.12 9.42
CA ARG A 332 24.13 -1.86 9.55
C ARG A 332 23.01 -0.97 10.09
N ASP A 333 23.27 -0.22 11.16
CA ASP A 333 22.28 0.69 11.77
C ASP A 333 21.88 1.83 10.82
N ALA A 334 22.84 2.34 10.02
CA ALA A 334 22.55 3.34 9.00
C ALA A 334 21.67 2.77 7.88
N GLN A 335 21.97 1.56 7.38
CA GLN A 335 21.13 0.90 6.37
C GLN A 335 19.73 0.58 6.92
N GLU A 336 19.63 0.22 8.19
CA GLU A 336 18.36 -0.06 8.87
C GLU A 336 17.47 1.19 8.96
N LYS A 337 18.07 2.35 9.28
CA LYS A 337 17.36 3.65 9.24
C LYS A 337 16.88 4.01 7.84
N ASN A 338 17.72 3.83 6.81
CA ASN A 338 17.35 4.10 5.42
C ASN A 338 16.21 3.20 4.95
N PHE A 339 16.26 1.92 5.31
CA PHE A 339 15.21 0.96 5.00
C PHE A 339 13.89 1.33 5.69
N GLN A 340 13.95 1.73 6.97
CA GLN A 340 12.76 2.18 7.71
C GLN A 340 12.14 3.43 7.09
N ALA A 341 12.96 4.43 6.72
CA ALA A 341 12.47 5.63 6.04
C ALA A 341 11.78 5.31 4.70
N CYS A 342 12.34 4.37 3.93
CA CYS A 342 11.73 3.90 2.68
C CYS A 342 10.38 3.21 2.92
N LEU A 343 10.25 2.39 3.97
CA LEU A 343 8.97 1.76 4.35
C LEU A 343 7.92 2.79 4.76
N ASP A 344 8.31 3.82 5.51
CA ASP A 344 7.40 4.88 5.94
C ASP A 344 6.94 5.73 4.76
N GLU A 345 7.84 6.06 3.81
CA GLU A 345 7.48 6.74 2.55
C GLU A 345 6.52 5.89 1.71
N LYS A 346 6.78 4.58 1.59
CA LYS A 346 5.89 3.65 0.90
C LYS A 346 4.50 3.65 1.51
N ARG A 347 4.39 3.56 2.84
CA ARG A 347 3.10 3.59 3.55
C ARG A 347 2.35 4.90 3.30
N ALA A 348 3.04 6.04 3.35
CA ALA A 348 2.44 7.34 3.08
C ALA A 348 1.89 7.42 1.65
N LEU A 349 2.62 6.93 0.64
CA LEU A 349 2.14 6.86 -0.74
C LEU A 349 0.97 5.89 -0.91
N GLN A 350 0.98 4.73 -0.23
CA GLN A 350 -0.15 3.78 -0.25
C GLN A 350 -1.42 4.41 0.31
N GLN A 351 -1.31 5.14 1.43
CA GLN A 351 -2.43 5.84 2.02
C GLN A 351 -2.96 6.92 1.07
N LYS A 352 -2.07 7.75 0.52
CA LYS A 352 -2.45 8.78 -0.46
C LYS A 352 -3.13 8.17 -1.70
N LEU A 353 -2.62 7.06 -2.21
CA LEU A 353 -3.22 6.36 -3.34
C LEU A 353 -4.62 5.86 -3.04
N LYS A 354 -4.83 5.33 -1.82
CA LYS A 354 -6.14 4.88 -1.36
C LYS A 354 -7.13 6.05 -1.31
N GLU A 355 -6.75 7.16 -0.68
CA GLU A 355 -7.57 8.38 -0.59
C GLU A 355 -7.96 8.91 -1.98
N LEU A 356 -7.00 8.98 -2.91
CA LEU A 356 -7.26 9.40 -4.29
C LEU A 356 -8.21 8.44 -5.04
N LYS A 357 -8.06 7.12 -4.84
CA LYS A 357 -8.91 6.11 -5.46
C LYS A 357 -10.32 6.08 -4.88
N GLU A 358 -10.51 6.47 -3.63
CA GLU A 358 -11.85 6.60 -3.00
C GLU A 358 -12.59 7.85 -3.52
N ARG A 359 -11.86 8.94 -3.80
CA ARG A 359 -12.42 10.19 -4.32
C ARG A 359 -13.01 10.08 -5.74
N ILE A 360 -12.42 9.23 -6.59
CA ILE A 360 -12.84 9.09 -8.00
C ILE A 360 -14.29 8.55 -8.12
N PRO A 361 -14.67 7.44 -7.44
CA PRO A 361 -16.06 6.97 -7.39
C PRO A 361 -17.05 8.00 -6.85
N GLU A 362 -16.67 8.80 -5.85
CA GLU A 362 -17.54 9.87 -5.31
C GLU A 362 -17.87 10.92 -6.38
N LEU A 363 -16.86 11.30 -7.18
CA LEU A 363 -17.06 12.19 -8.32
C LEU A 363 -17.92 11.55 -9.41
N ASP A 364 -17.75 10.25 -9.68
CA ASP A 364 -18.57 9.53 -10.67
C ASP A 364 -20.05 9.49 -10.28
N VAL A 365 -20.35 9.25 -9.00
CA VAL A 365 -21.72 9.30 -8.48
C VAL A 365 -22.29 10.72 -8.60
N THR A 366 -21.48 11.73 -8.29
CA THR A 366 -21.89 13.14 -8.37
C THR A 366 -22.17 13.55 -9.82
N MET A 367 -21.29 13.19 -10.75
CA MET A 367 -21.47 13.43 -12.18
C MET A 367 -22.73 12.74 -12.71
N SER A 368 -22.95 11.47 -12.36
CA SER A 368 -24.15 10.72 -12.77
C SER A 368 -25.44 11.38 -12.25
N LYS A 369 -25.44 11.86 -11.01
CA LYS A 369 -26.57 12.61 -10.44
C LYS A 369 -26.85 13.90 -11.22
N ILE A 370 -25.81 14.69 -11.51
CA ILE A 370 -25.95 15.93 -12.28
C ILE A 370 -26.48 15.62 -13.69
N GLU A 371 -25.99 14.56 -14.33
CA GLU A 371 -26.44 14.16 -15.66
C GLU A 371 -27.94 13.75 -15.68
N LEU A 372 -28.40 13.03 -14.66
CA LEU A 372 -29.83 12.73 -14.48
C LEU A 372 -30.69 13.99 -14.27
N GLU A 373 -30.20 14.95 -13.48
CA GLU A 373 -30.88 16.24 -13.27
C GLU A 373 -30.99 17.03 -14.59
N VAL A 374 -29.91 17.08 -15.39
CA VAL A 374 -29.89 17.73 -16.71
C VAL A 374 -30.88 17.08 -17.67
N GLN A 375 -30.90 15.75 -17.77
CA GLN A 375 -31.83 15.00 -18.62
C GLN A 375 -33.29 15.18 -18.18
N SER A 376 -33.55 15.20 -16.86
CA SER A 376 -34.88 15.48 -16.32
C SER A 376 -35.33 16.89 -16.68
N GLY A 377 -34.44 17.89 -16.56
CA GLY A 377 -34.70 19.26 -16.97
C GLY A 377 -35.02 19.39 -18.47
N GLU A 378 -34.31 18.67 -19.33
CA GLU A 378 -34.59 18.63 -20.77
C GLU A 378 -35.99 18.09 -21.09
N LYS A 379 -36.40 16.99 -20.44
CA LYS A 379 -37.76 16.44 -20.60
C LYS A 379 -38.82 17.44 -20.16
N GLN A 380 -38.61 18.10 -19.02
CA GLN A 380 -39.55 19.11 -18.50
C GLN A 380 -39.68 20.32 -19.44
N ILE A 381 -38.57 20.77 -20.05
CA ILE A 381 -38.59 21.83 -21.07
C ILE A 381 -39.39 21.36 -22.29
N ALA A 382 -39.11 20.17 -22.82
CA ALA A 382 -39.81 19.64 -23.99
C ALA A 382 -41.32 19.50 -23.77
N ASP A 383 -41.73 19.04 -22.59
CA ASP A 383 -43.15 18.92 -22.23
C ASP A 383 -43.82 20.30 -22.06
N ALA A 384 -43.13 21.27 -21.46
CA ALA A 384 -43.63 22.63 -21.34
C ALA A 384 -43.75 23.33 -22.72
N GLU A 385 -42.78 23.14 -23.61
CA GLU A 385 -42.81 23.66 -24.99
C GLU A 385 -43.98 23.07 -25.79
N LYS A 386 -44.23 21.76 -25.67
CA LYS A 386 -45.42 21.11 -26.25
C LYS A 386 -46.71 21.73 -25.72
N ARG A 387 -46.80 21.95 -24.41
CA ARG A 387 -48.00 22.53 -23.78
C ARG A 387 -48.26 23.96 -24.25
N ILE A 388 -47.21 24.76 -24.40
CA ILE A 388 -47.28 26.10 -25.00
C ILE A 388 -47.78 26.00 -26.45
N GLN A 389 -47.27 25.05 -27.23
CA GLN A 389 -47.68 24.88 -28.62
C GLN A 389 -49.15 24.47 -28.76
N GLU A 390 -49.64 23.57 -27.89
CA GLU A 390 -51.07 23.22 -27.79
C GLU A 390 -51.94 24.43 -27.45
N LEU A 391 -51.56 25.21 -26.43
CA LEU A 391 -52.30 26.42 -26.03
C LEU A 391 -52.29 27.47 -27.15
N ARG A 392 -51.18 27.61 -27.88
CA ARG A 392 -51.07 28.49 -29.04
C ARG A 392 -51.99 28.06 -30.17
N TYR A 393 -52.07 26.76 -30.44
CA TYR A 393 -52.98 26.21 -31.45
C TYR A 393 -54.45 26.47 -31.08
N VAL A 394 -54.83 26.28 -29.82
CA VAL A 394 -56.20 26.57 -29.34
C VAL A 394 -56.55 28.06 -29.46
N LEU A 395 -55.59 28.95 -29.25
CA LEU A 395 -55.79 30.40 -29.31
C LEU A 395 -55.83 30.99 -30.73
N PHE A 396 -55.00 30.47 -31.64
CA PHE A 396 -54.79 31.07 -32.97
C PHE A 396 -55.21 30.16 -34.13
N GLY A 397 -55.34 28.85 -33.92
CA GLY A 397 -55.60 27.84 -34.96
C GLY A 397 -57.06 27.73 -35.43
N ASN A 398 -58.02 28.32 -34.71
CA ASN A 398 -59.44 28.28 -35.08
C ASN A 398 -59.89 29.47 -35.97
N TYR A 399 -58.98 30.31 -36.47
CA TYR A 399 -59.29 31.39 -37.43
C TYR A 399 -58.97 31.00 -38.89
N HIS A 400 -59.31 29.77 -39.28
CA HIS A 400 -59.55 29.42 -40.68
C HIS A 400 -61.01 28.97 -40.79
N LEU A 401 -61.91 29.93 -40.90
CA LEU A 401 -63.22 29.71 -41.49
C LEU A 401 -63.09 30.05 -43.00
N PRO A 402 -63.61 29.20 -43.90
CA PRO A 402 -63.63 29.43 -45.35
C PRO A 402 -64.40 30.68 -45.76
#